data_AF-A0A5M1DQ47-F1
#
_entry.id   AF-A0A5M1DQ47-F1
#
_cell.length_a   1.000
_cell.length_b   1.000
_cell.length_c   1.000
_cell.angle_alpha   90.00
_cell.angle_beta   90.00
_cell.angle_gamma   90.00
#
_symmetry.space_group_name_H-M   'P 1'
#
loop_
_entity.id
_entity.type
_entity.pdbx_description
1 polymer ?
#
loop_
_entity_poly.entity_id
_entity_poly.type
_entity_poly.pdbx_seq_one_letter_code
_entity_poly.pdbx_strand_id
1 'polypeptide(L)'
;KKQEFLKRFQKSLEFKNERFIPAISIHSPYSTNLELAKFGISLAKKHQMLLSTHFLESKAENLWLRRASGKFKQWLKNFTPNPKPLYTIDEFITLFKDLRTLFTHCVYLKEFELLNPNLHSITHCAFSNRLLSQKSLGLKNVLKNGLNIHLGTDGLSSNISLSMLDEMRANLLIHKDFELNELAKKLLLMATFYPAKALNLNLGTLSVGKIADFSVFEIEKCDNSQLPLQFILNAKEVQKLFIKGQQCKF
;
A
#
# COMPACT_ATOMS: atom_id res chain seq x y z
N LYS A 1 -5.33 25.68 5.16
CA LYS A 1 -4.79 24.35 4.73
C LYS A 1 -3.29 24.20 4.94
N LYS A 2 -2.39 25.00 4.31
CA LYS A 2 -0.92 24.86 4.52
C LYS A 2 -0.47 25.05 5.97
N GLN A 3 -0.91 26.12 6.64
CA GLN A 3 -0.58 26.38 8.06
C GLN A 3 -1.10 25.28 8.99
N GLU A 4 -2.33 24.82 8.78
CA GLU A 4 -2.91 23.72 9.55
C GLU A 4 -2.14 22.41 9.34
N PHE A 5 -1.78 22.10 8.09
CA PHE A 5 -0.93 20.96 7.76
C PHE A 5 0.42 21.08 8.49
N LEU A 6 1.07 22.25 8.46
CA LEU A 6 2.34 22.48 9.16
C LEU A 6 2.21 22.30 10.68
N LYS A 7 1.12 22.77 11.29
CA LYS A 7 0.86 22.56 12.72
C LYS A 7 0.77 21.07 13.05
N ARG A 8 0.02 20.30 12.26
CA ARG A 8 -0.09 18.84 12.44
C ARG A 8 1.24 18.13 12.17
N PHE A 9 1.96 18.55 11.13
CA PHE A 9 3.27 18.04 10.76
C PHE A 9 4.31 18.23 11.87
N GLN A 10 4.41 19.43 12.44
CA GLN A 10 5.31 19.71 13.57
C GLN A 10 4.94 18.89 14.79
N LYS A 11 3.64 18.81 15.11
CA LYS A 11 3.16 17.95 16.20
C LYS A 11 3.54 16.49 15.98
N SER A 12 3.42 15.95 14.77
CA SER A 12 3.85 14.58 14.48
C SER A 12 5.36 14.38 14.67
N LEU A 13 6.18 15.38 14.34
CA LEU A 13 7.63 15.32 14.55
C LEU A 13 8.00 15.23 16.03
N GLU A 14 7.26 15.90 16.92
CA GLU A 14 7.49 15.86 18.38
C GLU A 14 7.32 14.45 18.97
N PHE A 15 6.46 13.61 18.37
CA PHE A 15 6.23 12.23 18.82
C PHE A 15 7.17 11.20 18.18
N LYS A 16 8.09 11.62 17.31
CA LYS A 16 8.98 10.70 16.59
C LYS A 16 9.80 9.86 17.57
N ASN A 17 9.72 8.54 17.43
CA ASN A 17 10.53 7.58 18.16
C ASN A 17 10.66 6.28 17.34
N GLU A 18 11.27 5.25 17.92
CA GLU A 18 11.53 3.98 17.22
C GLU A 18 10.24 3.22 16.80
N ARG A 19 9.10 3.49 17.45
CA ARG A 19 7.79 2.89 17.14
C ARG A 19 6.83 3.86 16.43
N PHE A 20 7.19 5.14 16.33
CA PHE A 20 6.37 6.16 15.68
C PHE A 20 7.22 6.95 14.69
N ILE A 21 7.02 6.69 13.39
CA ILE A 21 7.77 7.29 12.30
C ILE A 21 6.83 8.20 11.51
N PRO A 22 6.99 9.53 11.60
CA PRO A 22 6.21 10.46 10.80
C PRO A 22 6.47 10.26 9.30
N ALA A 23 5.40 10.30 8.51
CA ALA A 23 5.40 10.21 7.07
C ALA A 23 4.43 11.25 6.48
N ILE A 24 4.45 11.44 5.16
CA ILE A 24 3.53 12.35 4.48
C ILE A 24 2.67 11.57 3.49
N SER A 25 1.37 11.87 3.45
CA SER A 25 0.48 11.34 2.42
C SER A 25 0.01 12.46 1.50
N ILE A 26 0.12 12.20 0.19
CA ILE A 26 -0.51 13.00 -0.87
C ILE A 26 -1.72 12.19 -1.32
N HIS A 27 -2.94 12.67 -1.08
CA HIS A 27 -4.13 11.81 -1.17
C HIS A 27 -4.26 11.09 -2.52
N SER A 28 -4.43 11.83 -3.62
CA SER A 28 -4.57 11.26 -4.97
C SER A 28 -4.43 12.35 -6.07
N PRO A 29 -4.17 11.98 -7.35
CA PRO A 29 -4.00 12.95 -8.44
C PRO A 29 -5.28 13.74 -8.78
N TYR A 30 -6.46 13.23 -8.46
CA TYR A 30 -7.72 13.92 -8.76
C TYR A 30 -8.17 14.90 -7.66
N SER A 31 -7.53 14.87 -6.49
CA SER A 31 -8.00 15.57 -5.28
C SER A 31 -7.00 16.56 -4.68
N THR A 32 -5.71 16.43 -5.03
CA THR A 32 -4.65 17.28 -4.50
C THR A 32 -4.08 18.14 -5.62
N ASN A 33 -4.11 19.46 -5.49
CA ASN A 33 -3.53 20.35 -6.50
C ASN A 33 -2.00 20.32 -6.51
N LEU A 34 -1.40 20.73 -7.64
CA LEU A 34 0.05 20.61 -7.88
C LEU A 34 0.89 21.37 -6.85
N GLU A 35 0.48 22.58 -6.47
CA GLU A 35 1.20 23.39 -5.50
C GLU A 35 1.23 22.75 -4.10
N LEU A 36 0.12 22.16 -3.67
CA LEU A 36 0.03 21.48 -2.38
C LEU A 36 0.80 20.15 -2.40
N ALA A 37 0.73 19.41 -3.51
CA ALA A 37 1.52 18.20 -3.69
C ALA A 37 3.02 18.50 -3.64
N LYS A 38 3.50 19.48 -4.44
CA LYS A 38 4.90 19.94 -4.42
C LYS A 38 5.33 20.41 -3.04
N PHE A 39 4.47 21.13 -2.33
CA PHE A 39 4.75 21.56 -0.95
C PHE A 39 4.97 20.36 -0.02
N GLY A 40 4.05 19.39 0.02
CA GLY A 40 4.18 18.19 0.86
C GLY A 40 5.40 17.34 0.49
N ILE A 41 5.65 17.15 -0.82
CA ILE A 41 6.83 16.44 -1.33
C ILE A 41 8.13 17.16 -0.97
N SER A 42 8.17 18.49 -1.03
CA SER A 42 9.37 19.26 -0.65
C SER A 42 9.71 19.08 0.84
N LEU A 43 8.69 19.01 1.70
CA LEU A 43 8.87 18.69 3.11
C LEU A 43 9.34 17.26 3.30
N ALA A 44 8.74 16.29 2.60
CA ALA A 44 9.17 14.90 2.66
C ALA A 44 10.64 14.75 2.24
N LYS A 45 11.06 15.44 1.17
CA LYS A 45 12.45 15.46 0.70
C LYS A 45 13.39 16.07 1.75
N LYS A 46 13.03 17.23 2.31
CA LYS A 46 13.83 17.91 3.35
C LYS A 46 14.05 17.03 4.58
N HIS A 47 13.05 16.25 4.97
CA HIS A 47 13.08 15.41 6.17
C HIS A 47 13.33 13.92 5.90
N GLN A 48 13.64 13.55 4.65
CA GLN A 48 13.86 12.16 4.21
C GLN A 48 12.71 11.21 4.61
N MET A 49 11.47 11.66 4.47
CA MET A 49 10.29 10.92 4.90
C MET A 49 9.76 9.99 3.80
N LEU A 50 9.13 8.91 4.26
CA LEU A 50 8.27 8.07 3.44
C LEU A 50 7.06 8.87 2.93
N LEU A 51 6.69 8.61 1.68
CA LEU A 51 5.46 9.11 1.06
C LEU A 51 4.45 7.98 0.83
N SER A 52 3.16 8.33 0.79
CA SER A 52 2.09 7.44 0.37
C SER A 52 1.03 8.19 -0.44
N THR A 53 0.45 7.54 -1.45
CA THR A 53 -0.62 8.09 -2.29
C THR A 53 -1.56 7.01 -2.82
N HIS A 54 -2.85 7.32 -2.92
CA HIS A 54 -3.83 6.50 -3.63
C HIS A 54 -3.71 6.80 -5.12
N PHE A 55 -3.57 5.77 -5.95
CA PHE A 55 -3.29 5.97 -7.36
C PHE A 55 -3.98 4.96 -8.25
N LEU A 56 -4.74 5.46 -9.24
CA LEU A 56 -5.45 4.65 -10.24
C LEU A 56 -6.26 3.52 -9.60
N GLU A 57 -7.00 3.87 -8.56
CA GLU A 57 -7.81 2.96 -7.76
C GLU A 57 -9.10 2.59 -8.51
N SER A 58 -9.72 3.54 -9.20
CA SER A 58 -11.07 3.36 -9.75
C SER A 58 -11.17 3.55 -11.26
N LYS A 59 -12.22 2.99 -11.87
CA LYS A 59 -12.56 3.23 -13.28
C LYS A 59 -12.80 4.72 -13.55
N ALA A 60 -13.39 5.43 -12.59
CA ALA A 60 -13.67 6.86 -12.70
C ALA A 60 -12.38 7.67 -12.74
N GLU A 61 -11.42 7.39 -11.87
CA GLU A 61 -10.10 8.01 -11.88
C GLU A 61 -9.34 7.70 -13.18
N ASN A 62 -9.34 6.44 -13.61
CA ASN A 62 -8.66 6.05 -14.85
C ASN A 62 -9.22 6.76 -16.10
N LEU A 63 -10.55 6.86 -16.23
CA LEU A 63 -11.18 7.61 -17.32
C LEU A 63 -10.91 9.12 -17.22
N TRP A 64 -10.84 9.63 -15.99
CA TRP A 64 -10.55 11.03 -15.73
C TRP A 64 -9.13 11.39 -16.18
N LEU A 65 -8.10 10.70 -15.68
CA LEU A 65 -6.70 11.02 -15.98
C LEU A 65 -6.35 10.80 -17.45
N ARG A 66 -6.89 9.75 -18.09
CA ARG A 66 -6.52 9.40 -19.47
C ARG A 66 -7.33 10.10 -20.55
N ARG A 67 -8.58 10.47 -20.26
CA ARG A 67 -9.53 10.93 -21.28
C ARG A 67 -10.30 12.19 -20.88
N ALA A 68 -10.04 12.76 -19.70
CA ALA A 68 -10.82 13.85 -19.13
C ALA A 68 -12.34 13.60 -19.28
N SER A 69 -12.80 12.43 -18.85
CA SER A 69 -14.19 11.96 -19.01
C SER A 69 -14.64 11.08 -17.84
N GLY A 70 -15.91 10.63 -17.86
CA GLY A 70 -16.48 9.77 -16.84
C GLY A 70 -17.07 10.53 -15.63
N LYS A 71 -17.38 9.78 -14.56
CA LYS A 71 -18.12 10.28 -13.39
C LYS A 71 -17.44 11.48 -12.71
N PHE A 72 -16.11 11.51 -12.62
CA PHE A 72 -15.39 12.66 -12.04
C PHE A 72 -15.59 13.93 -12.86
N LYS A 73 -15.60 13.88 -14.20
CA LYS A 73 -15.91 15.05 -15.02
C LYS A 73 -17.31 15.58 -14.75
N GLN A 74 -18.30 14.69 -14.70
CA GLN A 74 -19.70 15.04 -14.45
C GLN A 74 -19.85 15.70 -13.07
N TRP A 75 -19.22 15.13 -12.04
CA TRP A 75 -19.26 15.68 -10.68
C TRP A 75 -18.51 17.02 -10.57
N LEU A 76 -17.33 17.15 -11.17
CA LEU A 76 -16.52 18.38 -11.11
C LEU A 76 -17.16 19.57 -11.86
N LYS A 77 -18.05 19.31 -12.83
CA LYS A 77 -18.81 20.38 -13.51
C LYS A 77 -19.66 21.22 -12.56
N ASN A 78 -20.03 20.67 -11.39
CA ASN A 78 -20.76 21.40 -10.36
C ASN A 78 -19.91 22.49 -9.67
N PHE A 79 -18.58 22.43 -9.82
CA PHE A 79 -17.64 23.36 -9.17
C PHE A 79 -16.85 24.21 -10.17
N THR A 80 -16.70 23.76 -11.42
CA THR A 80 -16.00 24.50 -12.47
C THR A 80 -16.56 24.16 -13.86
N PRO A 81 -16.74 25.14 -14.76
CA PRO A 81 -17.40 24.92 -16.05
C PRO A 81 -16.60 24.01 -17.01
N ASN A 82 -15.26 24.02 -16.91
CA ASN A 82 -14.39 23.21 -17.77
C ASN A 82 -13.35 22.44 -16.94
N PRO A 83 -13.76 21.42 -16.19
CA PRO A 83 -12.85 20.67 -15.35
C PRO A 83 -11.85 19.91 -16.22
N LYS A 84 -10.57 19.97 -15.84
CA LYS A 84 -9.48 19.23 -16.47
C LYS A 84 -8.69 18.45 -15.41
N PRO A 85 -8.10 17.29 -15.75
CA PRO A 85 -7.18 16.60 -14.87
C PRO A 85 -6.05 17.52 -14.42
N LEU A 86 -5.66 17.40 -13.15
CA LEU A 86 -4.61 18.22 -12.55
C LEU A 86 -3.20 17.76 -12.95
N TYR A 87 -3.09 16.52 -13.42
CA TYR A 87 -1.86 15.85 -13.83
C TYR A 87 -2.16 14.90 -14.98
N THR A 88 -1.16 14.65 -15.81
CA THR A 88 -1.03 13.36 -16.49
C THR A 88 -0.52 12.29 -15.51
N ILE A 89 -0.62 11.01 -15.91
CA ILE A 89 -0.11 9.88 -15.10
C ILE A 89 1.41 9.99 -14.89
N ASP A 90 2.14 10.29 -15.96
CA ASP A 90 3.61 10.43 -15.94
C ASP A 90 4.07 11.61 -15.08
N GLU A 91 3.45 12.78 -15.23
CA GLU A 91 3.75 13.94 -14.39
C GLU A 91 3.52 13.62 -12.91
N PHE A 92 2.44 12.92 -12.58
CA PHE A 92 2.15 12.57 -11.19
C PHE A 92 3.18 11.60 -10.61
N ILE A 93 3.56 10.55 -11.34
CA ILE A 93 4.62 9.61 -10.90
C ILE A 93 5.96 10.35 -10.75
N THR A 94 6.30 11.22 -11.69
CA THR A 94 7.56 11.99 -11.72
C THR A 94 7.75 12.86 -10.47
N LEU A 95 6.67 13.33 -9.84
CA LEU A 95 6.73 14.06 -8.57
C LEU A 95 7.41 13.27 -7.44
N PHE A 96 7.39 11.94 -7.51
CA PHE A 96 7.89 11.04 -6.47
C PHE A 96 9.22 10.37 -6.82
N LYS A 97 9.83 10.69 -7.97
CA LYS A 97 10.96 9.93 -8.56
C LYS A 97 12.18 9.74 -7.64
N ASP A 98 12.45 10.69 -6.75
CA ASP A 98 13.62 10.69 -5.86
C ASP A 98 13.28 10.25 -4.43
N LEU A 99 12.04 9.81 -4.16
CA LEU A 99 11.56 9.57 -2.80
C LEU A 99 10.91 8.21 -2.66
N ARG A 100 11.14 7.59 -1.50
CA ARG A 100 10.50 6.34 -1.13
C ARG A 100 8.99 6.56 -1.00
N THR A 101 8.21 5.87 -1.83
CA THR A 101 6.77 6.15 -1.97
C THR A 101 5.95 4.88 -2.08
N LEU A 102 4.85 4.82 -1.34
CA LEU A 102 3.84 3.77 -1.43
C LEU A 102 2.72 4.23 -2.37
N PHE A 103 2.55 3.54 -3.50
CA PHE A 103 1.43 3.73 -4.40
C PHE A 103 0.34 2.70 -4.07
N THR A 104 -0.74 3.15 -3.44
CA THR A 104 -1.82 2.29 -2.95
C THR A 104 -2.85 2.04 -4.06
N HIS A 105 -3.36 0.80 -4.10
CA HIS A 105 -4.33 0.26 -5.07
C HIS A 105 -3.74 -0.09 -6.44
N CYS A 106 -3.41 0.90 -7.27
CA CYS A 106 -2.84 0.73 -8.61
C CYS A 106 -3.59 -0.22 -9.56
N VAL A 107 -4.87 -0.52 -9.32
CA VAL A 107 -5.58 -1.57 -10.07
C VAL A 107 -5.83 -1.20 -11.54
N TYR A 108 -5.80 0.10 -11.88
CA TYR A 108 -5.85 0.60 -13.27
C TYR A 108 -4.50 1.10 -13.81
N LEU A 109 -3.41 1.00 -13.04
CA LEU A 109 -2.07 1.39 -13.51
C LEU A 109 -1.61 0.43 -14.62
N LYS A 110 -1.02 1.00 -15.67
CA LYS A 110 -0.41 0.24 -16.77
C LYS A 110 1.08 0.53 -16.90
N GLU A 111 1.47 1.74 -16.51
CA GLU A 111 2.80 2.33 -16.61
C GLU A 111 3.69 1.92 -15.43
N PHE A 112 3.72 0.62 -15.12
CA PHE A 112 4.53 0.10 -14.00
C PHE A 112 6.03 0.36 -14.21
N GLU A 113 6.48 0.44 -15.46
CA GLU A 113 7.84 0.75 -15.86
C GLU A 113 8.30 2.16 -15.47
N LEU A 114 7.36 3.09 -15.21
CA LEU A 114 7.68 4.44 -14.73
C LEU A 114 7.97 4.47 -13.22
N LEU A 115 7.59 3.43 -12.48
CA LEU A 115 7.87 3.32 -11.06
C LEU A 115 9.30 2.83 -10.84
N ASN A 116 10.03 3.48 -9.94
CA ASN A 116 11.40 3.10 -9.60
C ASN A 116 11.38 1.92 -8.61
N PRO A 117 11.85 0.71 -8.96
CA PRO A 117 11.77 -0.47 -8.10
C PRO A 117 12.59 -0.37 -6.79
N ASN A 118 13.51 0.59 -6.69
CA ASN A 118 14.30 0.83 -5.48
C ASN A 118 13.63 1.80 -4.50
N LEU A 119 12.69 2.63 -4.97
CA LEU A 119 12.06 3.68 -4.17
C LEU A 119 10.54 3.51 -4.06
N HIS A 120 9.90 2.96 -5.08
CA HIS A 120 8.45 2.85 -5.17
C HIS A 120 8.00 1.45 -4.81
N SER A 121 6.90 1.37 -4.07
CA SER A 121 6.24 0.12 -3.69
C SER A 121 4.76 0.21 -3.98
N ILE A 122 4.11 -0.93 -4.22
CA ILE A 122 2.67 -1.00 -4.39
C ILE A 122 2.04 -1.59 -3.13
N THR A 123 1.07 -0.88 -2.56
CA THR A 123 0.20 -1.39 -1.49
C THR A 123 -1.04 -2.01 -2.12
N HIS A 124 -1.17 -3.34 -2.01
CA HIS A 124 -2.29 -4.08 -2.56
C HIS A 124 -3.37 -4.38 -1.51
N CYS A 125 -4.55 -3.78 -1.70
CA CYS A 125 -5.72 -3.96 -0.84
C CYS A 125 -6.82 -4.73 -1.59
N ALA A 126 -6.77 -6.07 -1.55
CA ALA A 126 -7.66 -6.97 -2.30
C ALA A 126 -9.14 -6.78 -1.95
N PHE A 127 -9.50 -6.73 -0.66
CA PHE A 127 -10.89 -6.54 -0.23
C PHE A 127 -11.46 -5.21 -0.72
N SER A 128 -10.80 -4.10 -0.37
CA SER A 128 -11.21 -2.74 -0.77
C SER A 128 -11.35 -2.63 -2.29
N ASN A 129 -10.35 -3.09 -3.04
CA ASN A 129 -10.40 -3.07 -4.51
C ASN A 129 -11.54 -3.90 -5.10
N ARG A 130 -11.85 -5.07 -4.51
CA ARG A 130 -12.94 -5.93 -4.98
C ARG A 130 -14.31 -5.30 -4.73
N LEU A 131 -14.49 -4.67 -3.56
CA LEU A 131 -15.76 -4.07 -3.13
C LEU A 131 -16.04 -2.74 -3.85
N LEU A 132 -15.04 -1.88 -4.01
CA LEU A 132 -15.22 -0.53 -4.58
C LEU A 132 -14.97 -0.48 -6.09
N SER A 133 -13.88 -1.10 -6.55
CA SER A 133 -13.41 -0.98 -7.93
C SER A 133 -13.74 -2.17 -8.81
N GLN A 134 -14.18 -3.27 -8.19
CA GLN A 134 -14.50 -4.56 -8.83
C GLN A 134 -13.39 -5.03 -9.78
N LYS A 135 -12.13 -4.73 -9.42
CA LYS A 135 -10.95 -5.02 -10.22
C LYS A 135 -9.79 -5.41 -9.32
N SER A 136 -9.15 -6.52 -9.63
CA SER A 136 -7.91 -6.95 -8.98
C SER A 136 -6.69 -6.27 -9.59
N LEU A 137 -5.67 -6.03 -8.78
CA LEU A 137 -4.37 -5.59 -9.26
C LEU A 137 -3.76 -6.66 -10.18
N GLY A 138 -3.14 -6.25 -11.28
CA GLY A 138 -2.42 -7.18 -12.16
C GLY A 138 -1.11 -7.65 -11.52
N LEU A 139 -1.18 -8.58 -10.57
CA LEU A 139 -0.04 -9.02 -9.75
C LEU A 139 1.16 -9.47 -10.59
N LYS A 140 0.94 -10.26 -11.64
CA LYS A 140 2.01 -10.69 -12.56
C LYS A 140 2.75 -9.52 -13.22
N ASN A 141 2.04 -8.45 -13.57
CA ASN A 141 2.66 -7.28 -14.20
C ASN A 141 3.54 -6.53 -13.21
N VAL A 142 3.11 -6.42 -11.95
CA VAL A 142 3.91 -5.80 -10.88
C VAL A 142 5.20 -6.60 -10.67
N LEU A 143 5.08 -7.92 -10.51
CA LEU A 143 6.22 -8.82 -10.32
C LEU A 143 7.19 -8.80 -11.51
N LYS A 144 6.67 -8.77 -12.75
CA LYS A 144 7.49 -8.69 -13.97
C LYS A 144 8.34 -7.41 -14.04
N ASN A 145 7.87 -6.31 -13.45
CA ASN A 145 8.61 -5.04 -13.39
C ASN A 145 9.57 -4.95 -12.19
N GLY A 146 9.72 -6.02 -11.40
CA GLY A 146 10.64 -6.05 -10.24
C GLY A 146 10.24 -5.10 -9.11
N LEU A 147 9.00 -4.61 -9.09
CA LEU A 147 8.51 -3.68 -8.09
C LEU A 147 8.30 -4.39 -6.75
N ASN A 148 8.60 -3.70 -5.66
CA ASN A 148 8.21 -4.15 -4.33
C ASN A 148 6.69 -4.06 -4.17
N ILE A 149 6.04 -5.15 -3.75
CA ILE A 149 4.60 -5.20 -3.52
C ILE A 149 4.31 -5.82 -2.16
N HIS A 150 3.41 -5.21 -1.42
CA HIS A 150 2.98 -5.69 -0.12
C HIS A 150 1.47 -5.57 0.06
N LEU A 151 0.94 -6.25 1.06
CA LEU A 151 -0.47 -6.22 1.40
C LEU A 151 -0.79 -5.00 2.27
N GLY A 152 -2.02 -4.52 2.16
CA GLY A 152 -2.62 -3.57 3.10
C GLY A 152 -4.12 -3.80 3.14
N THR A 153 -4.76 -3.63 4.28
CA THR A 153 -6.20 -3.89 4.42
C THR A 153 -7.06 -2.73 3.91
N ASP A 154 -6.48 -1.54 3.79
CA ASP A 154 -7.24 -0.29 3.79
C ASP A 154 -8.03 -0.13 5.13
N GLY A 155 -8.92 0.86 5.22
CA GLY A 155 -9.77 1.08 6.38
C GLY A 155 -11.07 0.24 6.36
N LEU A 156 -11.74 0.15 7.52
CA LEU A 156 -13.08 -0.46 7.64
C LEU A 156 -14.17 0.26 6.82
N SER A 157 -13.89 1.43 6.27
CA SER A 157 -14.76 2.11 5.29
C SER A 157 -14.94 1.32 3.99
N SER A 158 -14.02 0.40 3.69
CA SER A 158 -13.95 -0.37 2.45
C SER A 158 -13.52 -1.83 2.68
N ASN A 159 -13.44 -2.28 3.94
CA ASN A 159 -13.08 -3.65 4.31
C ASN A 159 -14.00 -4.15 5.44
N ILE A 160 -14.20 -5.47 5.49
CA ILE A 160 -14.99 -6.15 6.52
C ILE A 160 -14.15 -6.49 7.76
N SER A 161 -12.82 -6.52 7.65
CA SER A 161 -11.91 -6.73 8.78
C SER A 161 -10.57 -6.00 8.56
N LEU A 162 -9.77 -5.87 9.62
CA LEU A 162 -8.38 -5.39 9.56
C LEU A 162 -7.38 -6.54 9.70
N SER A 163 -7.82 -7.77 9.44
CA SER A 163 -7.00 -8.97 9.58
C SER A 163 -6.14 -9.19 8.33
N MET A 164 -4.82 -9.22 8.52
CA MET A 164 -3.89 -9.59 7.45
C MET A 164 -4.09 -11.04 6.97
N LEU A 165 -4.62 -11.93 7.82
CA LEU A 165 -4.97 -13.29 7.44
C LEU A 165 -6.12 -13.29 6.42
N ASP A 166 -7.14 -12.48 6.67
CA ASP A 166 -8.27 -12.33 5.75
C ASP A 166 -7.81 -11.70 4.43
N GLU A 167 -6.96 -10.69 4.50
CA GLU A 167 -6.39 -10.04 3.31
C GLU A 167 -5.61 -11.05 2.43
N MET A 168 -4.84 -11.95 3.04
CA MET A 168 -4.16 -13.05 2.32
C MET A 168 -5.16 -14.04 1.72
N ARG A 169 -6.22 -14.42 2.44
CA ARG A 169 -7.28 -15.31 1.90
C ARG A 169 -7.99 -14.71 0.71
N ALA A 170 -8.32 -13.41 0.77
CA ALA A 170 -8.92 -12.70 -0.36
C ALA A 170 -7.99 -12.78 -1.58
N ASN A 171 -6.68 -12.61 -1.38
CA ASN A 171 -5.69 -12.74 -2.45
C ASN A 171 -5.64 -14.14 -3.08
N LEU A 172 -5.73 -15.22 -2.28
CA LEU A 172 -5.83 -16.59 -2.80
C LEU A 172 -7.03 -16.77 -3.73
N LEU A 173 -8.16 -16.10 -3.44
CA LEU A 173 -9.38 -16.20 -4.23
C LEU A 173 -9.34 -15.36 -5.51
N ILE A 174 -8.74 -14.16 -5.48
CA ILE A 174 -8.80 -13.24 -6.63
C ILE A 174 -7.69 -13.47 -7.67
N HIS A 175 -6.53 -14.03 -7.27
CA HIS A 175 -5.39 -14.29 -8.17
C HIS A 175 -5.37 -15.74 -8.63
N LYS A 176 -6.49 -16.18 -9.23
CA LYS A 176 -6.74 -17.57 -9.69
C LYS A 176 -5.77 -18.08 -10.76
N ASP A 177 -4.95 -17.20 -11.33
CA ASP A 177 -3.99 -17.51 -12.37
C ASP A 177 -2.60 -17.89 -11.82
N PHE A 178 -2.46 -17.98 -10.50
CA PHE A 178 -1.29 -18.53 -9.82
C PHE A 178 -1.58 -19.91 -9.24
N GLU A 179 -0.55 -20.77 -9.21
CA GLU A 179 -0.59 -21.97 -8.39
C GLU A 179 -0.62 -21.57 -6.89
N LEU A 180 -1.45 -22.25 -6.10
CA LEU A 180 -1.80 -21.82 -4.74
C LEU A 180 -0.64 -21.85 -3.76
N ASN A 181 0.22 -22.88 -3.79
CA ASN A 181 1.37 -22.97 -2.89
C ASN A 181 2.40 -21.88 -3.21
N GLU A 182 2.63 -21.62 -4.49
CA GLU A 182 3.51 -20.55 -4.96
C GLU A 182 2.99 -19.16 -4.65
N LEU A 183 1.66 -18.96 -4.73
CA LEU A 183 1.02 -17.72 -4.31
C LEU A 183 1.09 -17.55 -2.79
N ALA A 184 0.81 -18.60 -2.01
CA ALA A 184 0.82 -18.54 -0.55
C ALA A 184 2.19 -18.13 0.01
N LYS A 185 3.29 -18.68 -0.53
CA LYS A 185 4.66 -18.24 -0.20
C LYS A 185 4.85 -16.74 -0.46
N LYS A 186 4.38 -16.25 -1.62
CA LYS A 186 4.50 -14.83 -1.99
C LYS A 186 3.66 -13.96 -1.06
N LEU A 187 2.43 -14.36 -0.74
CA LEU A 187 1.55 -13.62 0.16
C LEU A 187 2.14 -13.49 1.57
N LEU A 188 2.76 -14.54 2.09
CA LEU A 188 3.44 -14.48 3.39
C LEU A 188 4.57 -13.43 3.38
N LEU A 189 5.36 -13.37 2.31
CA LEU A 189 6.40 -12.35 2.13
C LEU A 189 5.81 -10.95 1.91
N MET A 190 4.68 -10.84 1.21
CA MET A 190 3.93 -9.59 1.02
C MET A 190 3.27 -9.08 2.30
N ALA A 191 3.11 -9.93 3.31
CA ALA A 191 2.64 -9.56 4.65
C ALA A 191 3.78 -9.26 5.64
N THR A 192 5.04 -9.59 5.33
CA THR A 192 6.17 -9.54 6.28
C THR A 192 7.38 -8.80 5.73
N PHE A 193 8.14 -9.41 4.82
CA PHE A 193 9.39 -8.88 4.27
C PHE A 193 9.19 -7.63 3.39
N TYR A 194 8.27 -7.69 2.43
CA TYR A 194 8.05 -6.59 1.48
C TYR A 194 7.49 -5.31 2.11
N PRO A 195 6.56 -5.35 3.10
CA PRO A 195 6.16 -4.13 3.80
C PRO A 195 7.30 -3.57 4.66
N ALA A 196 8.13 -4.41 5.30
CA ALA A 196 9.32 -3.94 6.01
C ALA A 196 10.30 -3.22 5.07
N LYS A 197 10.54 -3.78 3.87
CA LYS A 197 11.33 -3.13 2.82
C LYS A 197 10.69 -1.82 2.35
N ALA A 198 9.38 -1.79 2.17
CA ALA A 198 8.63 -0.60 1.75
C ALA A 198 8.74 0.55 2.77
N LEU A 199 8.63 0.22 4.06
CA LEU A 199 8.70 1.15 5.18
C LEU A 199 10.13 1.47 5.63
N ASN A 200 11.15 0.84 5.01
CA ASN A 200 12.55 0.95 5.38
C ASN A 200 12.83 0.54 6.85
N LEU A 201 12.25 -0.58 7.28
CA LEU A 201 12.37 -1.12 8.63
C LEU A 201 13.28 -2.34 8.66
N ASN A 202 14.10 -2.46 9.71
CA ASN A 202 14.99 -3.60 9.90
C ASN A 202 14.28 -4.82 10.54
N LEU A 203 13.14 -5.22 9.97
CA LEU A 203 12.28 -6.32 10.43
C LEU A 203 11.71 -7.13 9.24
N GLY A 204 10.76 -8.02 9.52
CA GLY A 204 10.01 -8.75 8.48
C GLY A 204 10.61 -10.10 8.08
N THR A 205 11.76 -10.46 8.65
CA THR A 205 12.40 -11.78 8.52
C THR A 205 13.02 -12.19 9.85
N LEU A 206 12.99 -13.49 10.17
CA LEU A 206 13.69 -14.06 11.32
C LEU A 206 15.15 -14.29 10.96
N SER A 207 16.03 -13.37 11.36
CA SER A 207 17.47 -13.46 11.12
C SER A 207 18.24 -12.68 12.17
N VAL A 208 19.48 -13.11 12.47
CA VAL A 208 20.36 -12.42 13.42
C VAL A 208 20.53 -10.95 13.00
N GLY A 209 20.40 -10.03 13.95
CA GLY A 209 20.51 -8.58 13.72
C GLY A 209 19.23 -7.88 13.26
N LYS A 210 18.12 -8.60 13.05
CA LYS A 210 16.79 -8.01 12.80
C LYS A 210 16.07 -7.70 14.10
N ILE A 211 15.16 -6.72 14.05
CA ILE A 211 14.23 -6.44 15.15
C ILE A 211 13.35 -7.67 15.37
N ALA A 212 13.23 -8.10 16.61
CA ALA A 212 12.43 -9.26 17.01
C ALA A 212 10.91 -8.93 17.04
N ASP A 213 10.37 -8.60 15.87
CA ASP A 213 8.95 -8.44 15.62
C ASP A 213 8.44 -9.72 14.94
N PHE A 214 7.66 -10.52 15.67
CA PHE A 214 7.13 -11.78 15.16
C PHE A 214 5.85 -12.19 15.89
N SER A 215 5.09 -13.05 15.22
CA SER A 215 3.88 -13.66 15.75
C SER A 215 4.01 -15.17 15.72
N VAL A 216 3.42 -15.81 16.73
CA VAL A 216 3.34 -17.27 16.87
C VAL A 216 1.90 -17.67 16.63
N PHE A 217 1.71 -18.63 15.74
CA PHE A 217 0.41 -19.22 15.44
C PHE A 217 0.50 -20.72 15.67
N GLU A 218 -0.61 -21.28 16.15
CA GLU A 218 -0.82 -22.73 16.15
C GLU A 218 -1.45 -23.13 14.82
N ILE A 219 -0.95 -24.21 14.24
CA ILE A 219 -1.43 -24.79 13.00
C ILE A 219 -1.43 -26.30 13.12
N GLU A 220 -2.37 -26.95 12.43
CA GLU A 220 -2.36 -28.39 12.32
C GLU A 220 -1.14 -28.89 11.55
N LYS A 221 -0.69 -30.09 11.89
CA LYS A 221 0.42 -30.73 11.21
C LYS A 221 0.06 -30.95 9.74
N CYS A 222 0.91 -30.45 8.85
CA CYS A 222 0.76 -30.60 7.40
C CYS A 222 2.11 -30.85 6.73
N ASP A 223 2.10 -31.10 5.42
CA ASP A 223 3.32 -31.18 4.62
C ASP A 223 4.03 -29.82 4.58
N ASN A 224 5.34 -29.80 4.80
CA ASN A 224 6.16 -28.58 4.79
C ASN A 224 6.06 -27.78 3.48
N SER A 225 5.85 -28.46 2.35
CA SER A 225 5.66 -27.82 1.05
C SER A 225 4.37 -27.00 0.96
N GLN A 226 3.36 -27.35 1.77
CA GLN A 226 2.05 -26.70 1.83
C GLN A 226 1.90 -25.76 3.02
N LEU A 227 2.90 -25.69 3.90
CA LEU A 227 2.86 -24.93 5.15
C LEU A 227 2.36 -23.48 4.99
N PRO A 228 2.83 -22.67 4.01
CA PRO A 228 2.32 -21.31 3.82
C PRO A 228 0.84 -21.29 3.44
N LEU A 229 0.39 -22.22 2.59
CA LEU A 229 -0.99 -22.30 2.17
C LEU A 229 -1.88 -22.72 3.34
N GLN A 230 -1.50 -23.78 4.05
CA GLN A 230 -2.23 -24.28 5.21
C GLN A 230 -2.30 -23.23 6.33
N PHE A 231 -1.23 -22.47 6.54
CA PHE A 231 -1.23 -21.33 7.44
C PHE A 231 -2.31 -20.29 7.06
N ILE A 232 -2.33 -19.83 5.81
CA ILE A 232 -3.31 -18.83 5.36
C ILE A 232 -4.75 -19.36 5.47
N LEU A 233 -4.98 -20.63 5.14
CA LEU A 233 -6.32 -21.24 5.21
C LEU A 233 -6.80 -21.40 6.66
N ASN A 234 -5.95 -21.88 7.56
CA ASN A 234 -6.39 -22.40 8.85
C ASN A 234 -6.10 -21.47 10.03
N ALA A 235 -5.04 -20.64 10.00
CA ALA A 235 -4.69 -19.80 11.15
C ALA A 235 -5.81 -18.81 11.48
N LYS A 236 -6.32 -18.79 12.71
CA LYS A 236 -7.44 -17.91 13.09
C LYS A 236 -6.97 -16.67 13.83
N GLU A 237 -6.18 -16.89 14.87
CA GLU A 237 -5.73 -15.85 15.78
C GLU A 237 -4.26 -16.08 16.17
N VAL A 238 -3.60 -14.98 16.50
CA VAL A 238 -2.22 -15.00 16.98
C VAL A 238 -2.20 -15.48 18.43
N GLN A 239 -1.37 -16.48 18.72
CA GLN A 239 -1.21 -17.04 20.07
C GLN A 239 -0.26 -16.20 20.91
N LYS A 240 0.82 -15.70 20.30
CA LYS A 240 1.77 -14.79 20.93
C LYS A 240 2.25 -13.77 19.91
N LEU A 241 2.32 -12.51 20.31
CA LEU A 241 2.86 -11.42 19.51
C LEU A 241 4.05 -10.81 20.25
N PHE A 242 5.14 -10.60 19.53
CA PHE A 242 6.33 -9.94 20.05
C PHE A 242 6.61 -8.69 19.23
N ILE A 243 6.85 -7.57 19.91
CA ILE A 243 7.29 -6.32 19.31
C ILE A 243 8.58 -5.89 20.01
N LYS A 244 9.67 -5.82 19.25
CA LYS A 244 11.04 -5.60 19.72
C LYS A 244 11.45 -6.59 20.81
N GLY A 245 11.04 -7.86 20.65
CA GLY A 245 11.31 -8.94 21.61
C GLY A 245 10.46 -8.90 22.88
N GLN A 246 9.58 -7.91 23.04
CA GLN A 246 8.64 -7.85 24.16
C GLN A 246 7.32 -8.49 23.77
N GLN A 247 6.88 -9.49 24.54
CA GLN A 247 5.57 -10.10 24.33
C GLN A 247 4.46 -9.07 24.62
N CYS A 248 3.58 -8.87 23.65
CA CYS A 248 2.39 -8.03 23.79
C CYS A 248 1.33 -8.72 24.65
N LYS A 249 0.55 -7.92 25.37
CA LYS A 249 -0.67 -8.36 26.06
C LYS A 249 -1.86 -7.87 25.23
N PHE A 250 -2.70 -8.78 24.77
CA PHE A 250 -3.92 -8.51 24.01
C PHE A 250 -4.98 -9.54 24.40
#